data_AF-A0A7M1LDX6-F1
#
_entry.id   AF-A0A7M1LDX6-F1
#
_cell.length_a   1.000
_cell.length_b   1.000
_cell.length_c   1.000
_cell.angle_alpha   90.00
_cell.angle_beta   90.00
_cell.angle_gamma   90.00
#
_symmetry.space_group_name_H-M   'P 1'
#
loop_
_entity.id
_entity.type
_entity.pdbx_description
1 polymer ?
#
loop_
_entity_poly.entity_id
_entity_poly.type
_entity_poly.pdbx_seq_one_letter_code
_entity_poly.pdbx_strand_id
1 'polypeptide(L)'
;MSKGITRLDRAIQKIEEIEEICELKGVDKALEDELLAKPAIMKHLDVIHQQFEKLEKDQEYEILSKFDKDELKGLRQVRNWSSHNYDNIKNQFVKNAIEVNLPKLKESIQEVLKETKKELCKNLEKNIDYFTKKQDVLMPQAKTDLIKNIKKEYEKLQEYKIELDKPYNDKIKNIIKKNSKENQR
;
A
#
# COMPACT_ATOMS: atom_id res chain seq x y z
N MET A 1 5.82 3.01 9.52
CA MET A 1 5.35 1.96 8.60
C MET A 1 4.17 1.12 9.14
N SER A 2 2.91 1.54 8.90
CA SER A 2 1.92 0.55 8.43
C SER A 2 2.53 -0.15 7.23
N LYS A 3 2.71 -1.45 7.38
CA LYS A 3 3.44 -2.25 6.41
C LYS A 3 2.58 -2.45 5.15
N GLY A 4 1.28 -2.20 5.24
CA GLY A 4 0.27 -2.26 4.18
C GLY A 4 0.57 -1.42 2.94
N ILE A 5 0.53 -0.09 3.07
CA ILE A 5 0.68 0.85 1.94
C ILE A 5 1.98 0.63 1.19
N THR A 6 3.11 0.52 1.90
CA THR A 6 4.42 0.33 1.30
C THR A 6 4.53 -0.97 0.51
N ARG A 7 3.83 -2.03 0.93
CA ARG A 7 3.77 -3.30 0.19
C ARG A 7 2.99 -3.20 -1.10
N LEU A 8 1.86 -2.50 -1.05
CA LEU A 8 1.03 -2.24 -2.22
C LEU A 8 1.76 -1.36 -3.23
N ASP A 9 2.41 -0.28 -2.79
CA ASP A 9 3.25 0.56 -3.65
C ASP A 9 4.39 -0.27 -4.28
N ARG A 10 5.02 -1.15 -3.50
CA ARG A 10 6.08 -2.05 -4.00
C ARG A 10 5.53 -3.05 -5.03
N ALA A 11 4.32 -3.56 -4.85
CA ALA A 11 3.68 -4.44 -5.82
C ALA A 11 3.39 -3.72 -7.13
N ILE A 12 2.85 -2.50 -7.10
CA ILE A 12 2.65 -1.65 -8.30
C ILE A 12 3.97 -1.47 -9.04
N GLN A 13 5.04 -1.08 -8.34
CA GLN A 13 6.35 -0.90 -8.95
C GLN A 13 6.83 -2.16 -9.69
N LYS A 14 6.55 -3.34 -9.14
CA LYS A 14 6.92 -4.61 -9.78
C LYS A 14 6.06 -4.94 -11.00
N ILE A 15 4.81 -4.52 -11.03
CA ILE A 15 3.96 -4.63 -12.22
C ILE A 15 4.51 -3.70 -13.31
N GLU A 16 4.85 -2.47 -12.97
CA GLU A 16 5.42 -1.49 -13.90
C GLU A 16 6.75 -1.97 -14.50
N GLU A 17 7.64 -2.55 -13.69
CA GLU A 17 8.89 -3.14 -14.19
C GLU A 17 8.62 -4.31 -15.18
N ILE A 18 7.55 -5.10 -15.00
CA ILE A 18 7.14 -6.14 -15.97
C ILE A 18 6.62 -5.51 -17.25
N GLU A 19 5.80 -4.47 -17.14
CA GLU A 19 5.27 -3.70 -18.27
C GLU A 19 6.42 -3.13 -19.11
N GLU A 20 7.41 -2.48 -18.49
CA GLU A 20 8.60 -1.96 -19.15
C GLU A 20 9.40 -3.03 -19.91
N ILE A 21 9.62 -4.20 -19.29
CA ILE A 21 10.29 -5.33 -19.96
C ILE A 21 9.51 -5.76 -21.22
N CYS A 22 8.19 -5.80 -21.12
CA CYS A 22 7.31 -6.22 -22.21
C CYS A 22 7.18 -5.15 -23.30
N GLU A 23 7.24 -3.86 -22.97
CA GLU A 23 7.18 -2.76 -23.95
C GLU A 23 8.37 -2.77 -24.92
N LEU A 24 9.56 -3.17 -24.46
CA LEU A 24 10.78 -3.17 -25.28
C LEU A 24 10.74 -4.14 -26.48
N LYS A 25 10.02 -5.27 -26.36
CA LYS A 25 10.03 -6.34 -27.38
C LYS A 25 8.71 -7.08 -27.60
N GLY A 26 7.67 -6.75 -26.85
CA GLY A 26 6.40 -7.47 -26.79
C GLY A 26 6.45 -8.67 -25.84
N VAL A 27 5.28 -9.03 -25.28
CA VAL A 27 5.14 -10.09 -24.26
C VAL A 27 5.67 -11.43 -24.76
N ASP A 28 5.30 -11.85 -25.98
CA ASP A 28 5.72 -13.14 -26.53
C ASP A 28 7.25 -13.25 -26.61
N LYS A 29 7.92 -12.25 -27.20
CA LYS A 29 9.39 -12.23 -27.32
C LYS A 29 10.09 -12.07 -25.98
N ALA A 30 9.48 -11.38 -25.02
CA ALA A 30 10.02 -11.28 -23.67
C ALA A 30 9.98 -12.64 -22.95
N LEU A 31 8.94 -13.45 -23.20
CA LEU A 31 8.81 -14.79 -22.64
C LEU A 31 9.63 -15.86 -23.39
N GLU A 32 10.00 -15.63 -24.65
CA GLU A 32 10.94 -16.50 -25.39
C GLU A 32 12.40 -16.28 -24.98
N ASP A 33 12.74 -15.11 -24.43
CA ASP A 33 14.05 -14.81 -23.88
C ASP A 33 14.23 -15.46 -22.50
N GLU A 34 14.60 -16.74 -22.53
CA GLU A 34 14.88 -17.57 -21.36
C GLU A 34 16.10 -17.12 -20.54
N LEU A 35 16.98 -16.28 -21.11
CA LEU A 35 18.23 -15.88 -20.46
C LEU A 35 18.04 -14.65 -19.56
N LEU A 36 17.26 -13.65 -20.01
CA LEU A 36 17.16 -12.36 -19.33
C LEU A 36 15.73 -11.96 -19.00
N ALA A 37 14.88 -11.74 -20.01
CA ALA A 37 13.57 -11.12 -19.78
C ALA A 37 12.58 -12.01 -19.04
N LYS A 38 12.42 -13.28 -19.45
CA LYS A 38 11.54 -14.22 -18.74
C LYS A 38 11.98 -14.41 -17.28
N PRO A 39 13.26 -14.65 -16.94
CA PRO A 39 13.69 -14.72 -15.55
C PRO A 39 13.37 -13.46 -14.75
N ALA A 40 13.59 -12.27 -15.33
CA ALA A 40 13.26 -11.01 -14.68
C ALA A 40 11.76 -10.90 -14.39
N ILE A 41 10.90 -11.14 -15.39
CA ILE A 41 9.44 -11.17 -15.24
C ILE A 41 9.02 -12.11 -14.11
N MET A 42 9.51 -13.35 -14.12
CA MET A 42 9.20 -14.34 -13.09
C MET A 42 9.65 -13.89 -11.70
N LYS A 43 10.78 -13.17 -11.61
CA LYS A 43 11.24 -12.60 -10.36
C LYS A 43 10.35 -11.47 -9.85
N HIS A 44 9.91 -10.56 -10.73
CA HIS A 44 9.00 -9.49 -10.35
C HIS A 44 7.65 -10.07 -9.89
N LEU A 45 7.13 -11.07 -10.59
CA LEU A 45 5.94 -11.85 -10.21
C LEU A 45 6.06 -12.49 -8.81
N ASP A 46 7.20 -13.13 -8.51
CA ASP A 46 7.51 -13.65 -7.17
C ASP A 46 7.50 -12.54 -6.10
N VAL A 47 8.11 -11.39 -6.39
CA VAL A 47 8.15 -10.26 -5.43
C VAL A 47 6.75 -9.68 -5.18
N ILE A 48 5.89 -9.61 -6.19
CA ILE A 48 4.48 -9.22 -6.04
C ILE A 48 3.79 -10.18 -5.07
N HIS A 49 3.88 -11.49 -5.33
CA HIS A 49 3.32 -12.51 -4.45
C HIS A 49 3.79 -12.36 -3.00
N GLN A 50 5.10 -12.17 -2.79
CA GLN A 50 5.67 -11.99 -1.46
C GLN A 50 5.15 -10.75 -0.73
N GLN A 51 4.79 -9.67 -1.43
CA GLN A 51 4.19 -8.51 -0.76
C GLN A 51 2.82 -8.88 -0.17
N PHE A 52 1.99 -9.62 -0.91
CA PHE A 52 0.69 -10.08 -0.43
C PHE A 52 0.82 -11.14 0.68
N GLU A 53 1.77 -12.07 0.57
CA GLU A 53 2.04 -13.03 1.64
C GLU A 53 2.46 -12.32 2.95
N LYS A 54 3.22 -11.22 2.84
CA LYS A 54 3.58 -10.41 4.01
C LYS A 54 2.39 -9.62 4.57
N LEU A 55 1.44 -9.17 3.74
CA LEU A 55 0.18 -8.59 4.21
C LEU A 55 -0.62 -9.60 5.02
N GLU A 56 -0.73 -10.85 4.53
CA GLU A 56 -1.39 -11.94 5.25
C GLU A 56 -0.70 -12.23 6.59
N LYS A 57 0.64 -12.35 6.60
CA LYS A 57 1.43 -12.62 7.81
C LYS A 57 1.30 -11.53 8.88
N ASP A 58 1.19 -10.26 8.46
CA ASP A 58 1.00 -9.14 9.38
C ASP A 58 -0.47 -8.88 9.72
N GLN A 59 -1.38 -9.76 9.31
CA GLN A 59 -2.82 -9.69 9.62
C GLN A 59 -3.46 -8.38 9.13
N GLU A 60 -3.00 -7.85 7.99
CA GLU A 60 -3.55 -6.66 7.34
C GLU A 60 -4.89 -7.00 6.63
N TYR A 61 -5.81 -7.66 7.34
CA TYR A 61 -7.06 -8.22 6.79
C TYR A 61 -8.03 -7.15 6.31
N GLU A 62 -8.01 -5.97 6.93
CA GLU A 62 -8.78 -4.82 6.47
C GLU A 62 -8.37 -4.40 5.05
N ILE A 63 -7.07 -4.44 4.73
CA ILE A 63 -6.56 -4.17 3.39
C ILE A 63 -6.89 -5.34 2.45
N LEU A 64 -6.59 -6.57 2.88
CA LEU A 64 -6.78 -7.77 2.05
C LEU A 64 -8.24 -8.01 1.67
N SER A 65 -9.18 -7.68 2.56
CA SER A 65 -10.62 -7.87 2.31
C SER A 65 -11.19 -6.98 1.21
N LYS A 66 -10.44 -5.97 0.76
CA LYS A 66 -10.83 -5.06 -0.32
C LYS A 66 -10.46 -5.59 -1.72
N PHE A 67 -9.72 -6.69 -1.80
CA PHE A 67 -9.38 -7.35 -3.07
C PHE A 67 -10.37 -8.45 -3.42
N ASP A 68 -10.50 -8.74 -4.71
CA ASP A 68 -11.29 -9.88 -5.16
C ASP A 68 -10.62 -11.22 -4.77
N LYS A 69 -11.44 -12.21 -4.42
CA LYS A 69 -10.92 -13.51 -3.95
C LYS A 69 -10.16 -14.26 -5.04
N ASP A 70 -10.57 -14.13 -6.30
CA ASP A 70 -9.90 -14.77 -7.42
C ASP A 70 -8.57 -14.09 -7.75
N GLU A 71 -8.44 -12.78 -7.52
CA GLU A 71 -7.15 -12.08 -7.60
C GLU A 71 -6.16 -12.63 -6.56
N LEU A 72 -6.57 -12.74 -5.30
CA LEU A 72 -5.74 -13.29 -4.22
C LEU A 72 -5.37 -14.76 -4.48
N LYS A 73 -6.29 -15.54 -5.04
CA LYS A 73 -6.03 -16.92 -5.45
C LYS A 73 -5.06 -16.99 -6.63
N GLY A 74 -5.18 -16.10 -7.61
CA GLY A 74 -4.27 -15.96 -8.74
C GLY A 74 -2.83 -15.70 -8.30
N LEU A 75 -2.64 -14.82 -7.32
CA LEU A 75 -1.33 -14.54 -6.74
C LEU A 75 -0.65 -15.77 -6.11
N ARG A 76 -1.42 -16.70 -5.54
CA ARG A 76 -0.87 -17.96 -5.02
C ARG A 76 -0.40 -18.90 -6.13
N GLN A 77 -1.02 -18.85 -7.31
CA GLN A 77 -0.59 -19.63 -8.47
C GLN A 77 0.73 -19.10 -9.04
N VAL A 78 0.92 -17.77 -9.04
CA VAL A 78 2.16 -17.12 -9.46
C VAL A 78 3.38 -17.64 -8.71
N ARG A 79 3.28 -17.84 -7.39
CA ARG A 79 4.35 -18.47 -6.58
C ARG A 79 4.73 -19.85 -7.10
N ASN A 80 3.74 -20.69 -7.41
CA ASN A 80 4.00 -22.05 -7.87
C ASN A 80 4.80 -22.05 -9.18
N TRP A 81 4.58 -21.05 -10.02
CA TRP A 81 5.29 -20.88 -11.28
C TRP A 81 6.73 -20.42 -11.06
N SER A 82 6.93 -19.39 -10.25
CA SER A 82 8.23 -18.77 -10.05
C SER A 82 9.19 -19.59 -9.19
N SER A 83 8.70 -20.42 -8.28
CA SER A 83 9.57 -21.15 -7.34
C SER A 83 9.79 -22.63 -7.66
N HIS A 84 8.87 -23.28 -8.38
CA HIS A 84 8.90 -24.74 -8.55
C HIS A 84 8.79 -25.22 -10.00
N ASN A 85 8.14 -24.47 -10.88
CA ASN A 85 7.83 -24.89 -12.26
C ASN A 85 8.43 -23.96 -13.32
N TYR A 86 9.54 -23.28 -13.01
CA TYR A 86 10.14 -22.26 -13.88
C TYR A 86 10.44 -22.78 -15.30
N ASP A 87 11.04 -23.97 -15.42
CA ASP A 87 11.38 -24.57 -16.72
C ASP A 87 10.17 -25.20 -17.44
N ASN A 88 9.11 -25.52 -16.70
CA ASN A 88 7.98 -26.33 -17.18
C ASN A 88 6.70 -25.52 -17.40
N ILE A 89 6.67 -24.25 -16.99
CA ILE A 89 5.48 -23.41 -17.19
C ILE A 89 5.34 -23.02 -18.66
N LYS A 90 4.15 -23.24 -19.21
CA LYS A 90 3.82 -22.78 -20.55
C LYS A 90 3.72 -21.25 -20.56
N ASN A 91 4.45 -20.61 -21.48
CA ASN A 91 4.45 -19.16 -21.69
C ASN A 91 3.03 -18.59 -21.82
N GLN A 92 2.07 -19.34 -22.36
CA GLN A 92 0.67 -18.92 -22.45
C GLN A 92 0.03 -18.56 -21.10
N PHE A 93 0.37 -19.26 -20.01
CA PHE A 93 -0.16 -18.93 -18.68
C PHE A 93 0.45 -17.64 -18.13
N VAL A 94 1.77 -17.46 -18.31
CA VAL A 94 2.47 -16.25 -17.89
C VAL A 94 2.00 -15.06 -18.72
N LYS A 95 1.84 -15.23 -20.03
CA LYS A 95 1.26 -14.23 -20.93
C LYS A 95 -0.11 -13.77 -20.47
N ASN A 96 -1.03 -14.71 -20.20
CA ASN A 96 -2.35 -14.36 -19.69
C ASN A 96 -2.27 -13.61 -18.34
N ALA A 97 -1.34 -13.99 -17.47
CA ALA A 97 -1.12 -13.25 -16.23
C ALA A 97 -0.67 -11.81 -16.50
N ILE A 98 0.26 -11.59 -17.43
CA ILE A 98 0.76 -10.25 -17.80
C ILE A 98 -0.31 -9.40 -18.49
N GLU A 99 -1.04 -9.97 -19.45
CA GLU A 99 -1.95 -9.21 -20.31
C GLU A 99 -3.34 -9.00 -19.69
N VAL A 100 -3.76 -9.87 -18.77
CA VAL A 100 -5.12 -9.85 -18.21
C VAL A 100 -5.11 -9.66 -16.71
N ASN A 101 -4.31 -10.41 -15.96
CA ASN A 101 -4.43 -10.45 -14.51
C ASN A 101 -3.67 -9.29 -13.84
N LEU A 102 -2.46 -8.96 -14.29
CA LEU A 102 -1.65 -7.89 -13.71
C LEU A 102 -2.28 -6.50 -13.88
N PRO A 103 -2.84 -6.13 -15.05
CA PRO A 103 -3.50 -4.83 -15.20
C PRO A 103 -4.68 -4.67 -14.24
N LYS A 104 -5.53 -5.70 -14.13
CA LYS A 104 -6.63 -5.74 -13.16
C LYS A 104 -6.14 -5.60 -11.72
N LEU A 105 -5.12 -6.40 -11.35
CA LEU A 105 -4.53 -6.33 -10.03
C LEU A 105 -3.95 -4.93 -9.75
N LYS A 106 -3.29 -4.30 -10.72
CA LYS A 106 -2.74 -2.95 -10.58
C LYS A 106 -3.85 -1.93 -10.29
N GLU A 107 -4.95 -1.99 -11.04
CA GLU A 107 -6.14 -1.15 -10.81
C GLU A 107 -6.71 -1.37 -9.40
N SER A 108 -6.91 -2.62 -9.00
CA SER A 108 -7.38 -2.99 -7.65
C SER A 108 -6.45 -2.46 -6.56
N ILE A 109 -5.13 -2.60 -6.72
CA ILE A 109 -4.16 -2.08 -5.75
C ILE A 109 -4.27 -0.54 -5.65
N GLN A 110 -4.38 0.16 -6.78
CA GLN A 110 -4.51 1.60 -6.82
C GLN A 110 -5.79 2.09 -6.13
N GLU A 111 -6.91 1.41 -6.34
CA GLU A 111 -8.18 1.70 -5.67
C GLU A 111 -8.07 1.48 -4.15
N VAL A 112 -7.56 0.33 -3.73
CA VAL A 112 -7.36 0.00 -2.30
C VAL A 112 -6.43 1.00 -1.62
N LEU A 113 -5.35 1.43 -2.30
CA LEU A 113 -4.46 2.47 -1.80
C LEU A 113 -5.19 3.79 -1.62
N LYS A 114 -5.98 4.22 -2.61
CA LYS A 114 -6.75 5.47 -2.55
C LYS A 114 -7.74 5.45 -1.38
N GLU A 115 -8.47 4.36 -1.20
CA GLU A 115 -9.42 4.19 -0.09
C GLU A 115 -8.73 4.19 1.26
N THR A 116 -7.65 3.41 1.40
CA THR A 116 -6.89 3.30 2.66
C THR A 116 -6.29 4.64 3.05
N LYS A 117 -5.72 5.38 2.10
CA LYS A 117 -5.18 6.73 2.34
C LYS A 117 -6.30 7.71 2.77
N LYS A 118 -7.46 7.66 2.12
CA LYS A 118 -8.63 8.48 2.47
C LYS A 118 -9.16 8.17 3.87
N GLU A 119 -9.17 6.90 4.27
CA GLU A 119 -9.57 6.46 5.59
C GLU A 119 -8.64 6.96 6.70
N LEU A 120 -7.32 6.90 6.46
CA LEU A 120 -6.32 7.48 7.36
C LEU A 120 -6.54 8.99 7.57
N CYS A 121 -6.78 9.74 6.49
CA CYS A 121 -7.11 11.17 6.59
C CYS A 121 -8.37 11.39 7.44
N LYS A 122 -9.47 10.71 7.11
CA LYS A 122 -10.74 10.85 7.84
C LYS A 122 -10.62 10.53 9.33
N ASN A 123 -9.84 9.51 9.68
CA ASN A 123 -9.64 9.14 11.08
C ASN A 123 -8.89 10.23 11.85
N LEU A 124 -7.86 10.80 11.25
CA LEU A 124 -7.13 11.92 11.83
C LEU A 124 -8.00 13.18 11.93
N GLU A 125 -8.78 13.49 10.89
CA GLU A 125 -9.73 14.61 10.88
C GLU A 125 -10.75 14.51 12.02
N LYS A 126 -11.31 13.32 12.27
CA LYS A 126 -12.21 13.05 13.41
C LYS A 126 -11.52 13.34 14.75
N ASN A 127 -10.27 12.90 14.91
CA ASN A 127 -9.50 13.14 16.14
C ASN A 127 -9.22 14.64 16.35
N ILE A 128 -8.88 15.36 15.28
CA ILE A 128 -8.68 16.82 15.30
C ILE A 128 -9.97 17.55 15.68
N ASP A 129 -11.10 17.18 15.06
CA ASP A 129 -12.38 17.81 15.34
C ASP A 129 -12.87 17.52 16.75
N TYR A 130 -12.67 16.29 17.25
CA TYR A 130 -12.95 15.94 18.63
C TYR A 130 -12.11 16.78 19.60
N PHE A 131 -10.79 16.87 19.37
CA PHE A 131 -9.91 17.71 20.17
C PHE A 131 -10.37 19.17 20.17
N THR A 132 -10.62 19.73 18.99
CA THR A 132 -11.02 21.15 18.84
C THR A 132 -12.32 21.46 19.58
N LYS A 133 -13.28 20.53 19.58
CA LYS A 133 -14.60 20.70 20.23
C LYS A 133 -14.58 20.45 21.74
N LYS A 134 -13.66 19.61 22.24
CA LYS A 134 -13.73 19.09 23.61
C LYS A 134 -12.50 19.38 24.48
N GLN A 135 -11.46 20.02 23.94
CA GLN A 135 -10.20 20.25 24.68
C GLN A 135 -10.38 20.88 26.06
N ASP A 136 -11.35 21.76 26.26
CA ASP A 136 -11.58 22.48 27.53
C ASP A 136 -12.26 21.61 28.60
N VAL A 137 -12.88 20.50 28.20
CA VAL A 137 -13.56 19.56 29.11
C VAL A 137 -12.82 18.22 29.25
N LEU A 138 -11.72 18.04 28.52
CA LEU A 138 -10.87 16.87 28.64
C LEU A 138 -10.01 16.97 29.91
N MET A 139 -9.90 15.87 30.64
CA MET A 139 -8.91 15.73 31.70
C MET A 139 -7.49 15.94 31.11
N PRO A 140 -6.54 16.53 31.87
CA PRO A 140 -5.20 16.84 31.36
C PRO A 140 -4.49 15.65 30.70
N GLN A 141 -4.60 14.47 31.31
CA GLN A 141 -4.01 13.24 30.78
C GLN A 141 -4.64 12.85 29.43
N ALA A 142 -5.97 12.84 29.35
CA ALA A 142 -6.70 12.52 28.11
C ALA A 142 -6.40 13.52 26.99
N LYS A 143 -6.24 14.81 27.33
CA LYS A 143 -5.81 15.85 26.38
C LYS A 143 -4.41 15.54 25.81
N THR A 144 -3.46 15.22 26.68
CA THR A 144 -2.07 14.87 26.30
C THR A 144 -2.03 13.63 25.41
N ASP A 145 -2.74 12.57 25.79
CA ASP A 145 -2.78 11.31 25.04
C ASP A 145 -3.40 11.49 23.65
N LEU A 146 -4.49 12.27 23.56
CA LEU A 146 -5.11 12.60 22.28
C LEU A 146 -4.18 13.40 21.37
N ILE A 147 -3.46 14.41 21.89
CA ILE A 147 -2.48 15.16 21.08
C ILE A 147 -1.35 14.24 20.62
N LYS A 148 -0.87 13.33 21.48
CA LYS A 148 0.15 12.36 21.10
C LYS A 148 -0.33 11.44 19.98
N ASN A 149 -1.59 11.00 20.03
CA ASN A 149 -2.16 10.19 18.95
C ASN A 149 -2.29 10.98 17.64
N ILE A 150 -2.84 12.20 17.69
CA ILE A 150 -2.95 13.09 16.52
C ILE A 150 -1.58 13.33 15.86
N LYS A 151 -0.54 13.59 16.66
CA LYS A 151 0.84 13.74 16.15
C LYS A 151 1.33 12.48 15.45
N LYS A 152 1.17 11.32 16.09
CA LYS A 152 1.59 10.03 15.52
C LYS A 152 0.86 9.70 14.22
N GLU A 153 -0.44 9.96 14.15
CA GLU A 153 -1.24 9.76 12.93
C GLU A 153 -0.81 10.72 11.81
N TYR A 154 -0.51 11.98 12.14
CA TYR A 154 0.00 12.96 11.17
C TYR A 154 1.38 12.60 10.62
N GLU A 155 2.30 12.15 11.48
CA GLU A 155 3.63 11.67 11.09
C GLU A 155 3.51 10.49 10.09
N LYS A 156 2.55 9.58 10.31
CA LYS A 156 2.26 8.50 9.35
C LYS A 156 1.79 9.05 8.00
N LEU A 157 0.89 10.04 7.98
CA LEU A 157 0.47 10.63 6.69
C LEU A 157 1.64 11.25 5.94
N GLN A 158 2.54 11.94 6.66
CA GLN A 158 3.75 12.52 6.07
C GLN A 158 4.70 11.45 5.53
N GLU A 159 4.89 10.34 6.26
CA GLU A 159 5.67 9.17 5.82
C GLU A 159 5.17 8.64 4.46
N TYR A 160 3.84 8.67 4.24
CA TYR A 160 3.20 8.22 3.01
C TYR A 160 2.98 9.30 1.95
N LYS A 161 3.49 10.52 2.18
CA LYS A 161 3.28 11.69 1.31
C LYS A 161 1.78 11.94 1.05
N ILE A 162 0.94 11.69 2.05
CA ILE A 162 -0.50 11.93 1.99
C ILE A 162 -0.75 13.35 2.50
N GLU A 163 -1.42 14.17 1.69
CA GLU A 163 -1.79 15.52 2.07
C GLU A 163 -3.16 15.55 2.76
N LEU A 164 -3.24 16.29 3.87
CA LEU A 164 -4.50 16.68 4.48
C LEU A 164 -5.03 17.94 3.81
N ASP A 165 -6.35 18.07 3.79
CA ASP A 165 -7.00 19.32 3.41
C ASP A 165 -6.46 20.49 4.24
N LYS A 166 -6.24 21.63 3.57
CA LYS A 166 -5.62 22.84 4.14
C LYS A 166 -6.19 23.23 5.52
N PRO A 167 -7.52 23.23 5.76
CA PRO A 167 -8.07 23.59 7.07
C PRO A 167 -7.60 22.65 8.19
N TYR A 168 -7.49 21.34 7.92
CA TYR A 168 -7.04 20.37 8.91
C TYR A 168 -5.54 20.45 9.15
N ASN A 169 -4.75 20.70 8.11
CA ASN A 169 -3.31 20.93 8.24
C ASN A 169 -3.02 22.16 9.14
N ASP A 170 -3.79 23.24 8.99
CA ASP A 170 -3.66 24.44 9.83
C ASP A 170 -4.09 24.17 11.29
N LYS A 171 -5.20 23.45 11.50
CA LYS A 171 -5.65 23.01 12.83
C LYS A 171 -4.56 22.19 13.53
N ILE A 172 -3.96 21.23 12.84
CA ILE A 172 -2.94 20.35 13.43
C ILE A 172 -1.69 21.13 13.84
N LYS A 173 -1.22 22.06 13.01
CA LYS A 173 -0.07 22.92 13.32
C LYS A 173 -0.33 23.75 14.57
N ASN A 174 -1.56 24.25 14.74
CA ASN A 174 -1.96 24.98 15.94
C ASN A 174 -1.99 24.10 17.19
N ILE A 175 -2.52 22.87 17.09
CA ILE A 175 -2.53 21.89 18.19
C ILE A 175 -1.10 21.56 18.64
N ILE A 176 -0.21 21.29 17.68
CA ILE A 176 1.20 20.97 17.94
C ILE A 176 1.91 22.15 18.59
N LYS A 177 1.73 23.37 18.06
CA LYS A 177 2.37 24.60 18.57
C LYS A 177 1.92 24.97 19.99
N LYS A 178 0.63 24.78 20.32
CA LYS A 178 0.11 25.06 21.67
C LYS A 178 0.70 24.11 22.72
N ASN A 179 0.77 22.81 22.40
CA ASN A 179 1.34 21.81 23.31
C ASN A 179 2.84 22.05 23.60
N SER A 180 3.63 22.42 22.59
CA SER A 180 5.05 22.75 22.80
C SER A 180 5.30 23.92 23.76
N LYS A 181 4.33 24.83 23.93
CA LYS A 181 4.41 25.95 24.88
C LYS A 181 3.93 25.59 26.29
N GLU A 182 3.00 24.65 26.42
CA GLU A 182 2.50 24.15 27.72
C GLU A 182 3.59 23.32 28.43
N ASN A 183 4.41 22.54 27.72
CA ASN A 183 5.49 21.72 28.31
C ASN A 183 6.77 22.50 28.68
N GLN A 184 6.79 23.83 28.49
CA GLN A 184 7.92 24.70 28.84
C GLN A 184 7.65 25.55 30.09
N ARG A 185 6.49 25.38 30.73
CA ARG A 185 6.09 26.03 31.98
C ARG A 185 6.00 25.00 33.09
#